data_AF-A0A316DYC5-F1
#
_entry.id   AF-A0A316DYC5-F1
#
_cell.length_a   1.000
_cell.length_b   1.000
_cell.length_c   1.000
_cell.angle_alpha   90.00
_cell.angle_beta   90.00
_cell.angle_gamma   90.00
#
_symmetry.space_group_name_H-M   'P 1'
#
loop_
_entity.id
_entity.type
_entity.pdbx_description
1 polymer ?
#
loop_
_entity_poly.entity_id
_entity_poly.type
_entity_poly.pdbx_seq_one_letter_code
_entity_poly.pdbx_strand_id
1 'polypeptide(L)'
;MKTILHLTLAIFISIQLCSCKENAQKNTDVNTNDTVPQSITKEKKENTRKTAIVNIEADISGKKFSLTEYNPETSTDVVFLNGGLQFRIHDYQNKSVLVNIYSPEMFTKLPLTITRQSLALPPKEAATSKTQSRLEILIPSRQHFQGDNKILYEGSVTLEELSTTKILINFDGKGIAHGARKKTENLFPMKGRIKLENFSIYDTRMKE
;
A
#
# COMPACT_ATOMS: atom_id res chain seq x y z
N MET A 1 39.47 -49.83 29.88
CA MET A 1 38.10 -50.38 29.91
C MET A 1 37.28 -49.43 29.04
N LYS A 2 36.88 -49.70 27.78
CA LYS A 2 36.31 -50.89 27.09
C LYS A 2 34.93 -51.32 27.61
N THR A 3 33.95 -51.32 26.67
CA THR A 3 32.56 -51.87 26.72
C THR A 3 31.62 -51.22 27.75
N ILE A 4 30.29 -51.07 27.58
CA ILE A 4 29.27 -51.59 26.63
C ILE A 4 28.43 -50.37 26.16
N LEU A 5 27.94 -50.14 24.92
CA LEU A 5 27.74 -50.89 23.66
C LEU A 5 26.45 -51.75 23.52
N HIS A 6 25.31 -51.08 23.28
CA HIS A 6 24.01 -51.62 22.82
C HIS A 6 23.28 -52.68 23.68
N LEU A 7 22.07 -52.34 24.15
CA LEU A 7 20.98 -53.31 24.25
C LEU A 7 19.61 -52.66 23.95
N THR A 8 19.02 -53.11 22.84
CA THR A 8 17.57 -53.23 22.51
C THR A 8 16.61 -52.06 22.80
N LEU A 9 15.88 -51.46 21.84
CA LEU A 9 15.05 -52.06 20.77
C LEU A 9 13.87 -52.92 21.28
N ALA A 10 12.73 -52.31 21.57
CA ALA A 10 11.38 -52.88 21.45
C ALA A 10 10.31 -51.79 21.59
N ILE A 11 9.14 -51.98 20.95
CA ILE A 11 8.06 -51.01 20.64
C ILE A 11 8.34 -50.30 19.29
N PHE A 12 8.21 -50.99 18.15
CA PHE A 12 6.95 -51.44 17.51
C PHE A 12 5.95 -50.27 17.36
N ILE A 13 5.89 -49.61 16.20
CA ILE A 13 5.14 -50.00 14.98
C ILE A 13 3.65 -49.62 15.06
N SER A 14 3.34 -48.49 14.40
CA SER A 14 2.05 -48.10 13.81
C SER A 14 2.33 -46.84 12.97
N ILE A 15 2.78 -46.93 11.70
CA ILE A 15 2.08 -47.35 10.47
C ILE A 15 0.77 -46.55 10.24
N GLN A 16 0.54 -46.22 8.95
CA GLN A 16 -0.56 -45.48 8.31
C GLN A 16 -0.28 -43.97 8.17
N LEU A 17 0.36 -43.50 7.08
CA LEU A 17 -0.08 -43.51 5.67
C LEU A 17 -1.46 -42.87 5.44
N CYS A 18 -1.53 -41.54 5.55
CA CYS A 18 -2.53 -40.78 4.79
C CYS A 18 -2.04 -40.62 3.33
N SER A 19 -2.41 -41.60 2.51
CA SER A 19 -2.12 -41.65 1.08
C SER A 19 -2.71 -40.47 0.32
N CYS A 20 -2.02 -40.06 -0.76
CA CYS A 20 -2.63 -39.29 -1.83
C CYS A 20 -3.90 -39.99 -2.34
N LYS A 21 -4.91 -39.19 -2.71
CA LYS A 21 -5.93 -39.56 -3.70
C LYS A 21 -5.98 -38.47 -4.77
N GLU A 22 -5.16 -38.64 -5.79
CA GLU A 22 -5.51 -38.17 -7.11
C GLU A 22 -6.75 -38.94 -7.56
N ASN A 23 -7.81 -38.23 -7.95
CA ASN A 23 -8.89 -38.81 -8.74
C ASN A 23 -8.82 -38.19 -10.14
N ALA A 24 -7.99 -38.79 -11.00
CA ALA A 24 -8.11 -38.60 -12.43
C ALA A 24 -9.04 -39.70 -12.97
N GLN A 25 -10.23 -39.33 -13.47
CA GLN A 25 -11.03 -40.24 -14.29
C GLN A 25 -11.70 -39.50 -15.46
N LYS A 26 -11.63 -40.18 -16.61
CA LYS A 26 -11.83 -39.69 -17.98
C LYS A 26 -13.21 -39.11 -18.30
N ASN A 27 -13.21 -38.30 -19.36
CA ASN A 27 -14.32 -37.88 -20.21
C ASN A 27 -15.40 -38.95 -20.44
N THR A 28 -16.63 -38.46 -20.64
CA THR A 28 -17.57 -39.04 -21.61
C THR A 28 -18.18 -37.89 -22.42
N ASP A 29 -17.86 -37.82 -23.71
CA ASP A 29 -18.55 -36.94 -24.66
C ASP A 29 -19.94 -37.50 -24.96
N VAL A 30 -20.98 -36.66 -24.88
CA VAL A 30 -22.27 -36.91 -25.54
C VAL A 30 -22.71 -35.63 -26.24
N ASN A 31 -22.70 -35.67 -27.57
CA ASN A 31 -23.29 -34.63 -28.41
C ASN A 31 -24.82 -34.62 -28.27
N THR A 32 -25.39 -33.43 -28.05
CA THR A 32 -26.69 -33.06 -28.59
C THR A 32 -26.61 -31.63 -29.11
N ASN A 33 -26.98 -31.45 -30.38
CA ASN A 33 -26.95 -30.15 -31.05
C ASN A 33 -28.03 -29.22 -30.47
N ASP A 34 -27.67 -27.96 -30.21
CA ASP A 34 -28.60 -26.84 -30.41
C ASP A 34 -27.86 -25.52 -30.71
N THR A 35 -27.91 -25.14 -31.99
CA THR A 35 -28.05 -23.80 -32.57
C THR A 35 -27.49 -22.54 -31.84
N VAL A 36 -26.32 -22.06 -32.30
CA VAL A 36 -25.95 -20.65 -32.68
C VAL A 36 -26.32 -19.50 -31.69
N PRO A 37 -25.37 -18.63 -31.23
CA PRO A 37 -24.47 -17.88 -32.13
C PRO A 37 -22.99 -17.77 -31.76
N GLN A 38 -22.22 -17.34 -32.77
CA GLN A 38 -20.81 -16.98 -32.69
C GLN A 38 -20.54 -15.78 -31.77
N SER A 39 -19.28 -15.72 -31.30
CA SER A 39 -18.54 -14.48 -31.07
C SER A 39 -19.16 -13.45 -30.10
N ILE A 40 -18.81 -13.60 -28.83
CA ILE A 40 -18.06 -12.53 -28.18
C ILE A 40 -16.74 -13.13 -27.69
N THR A 41 -15.72 -13.09 -28.53
CA THR A 41 -14.34 -13.07 -28.02
C THR A 41 -14.29 -11.92 -27.04
N LYS A 42 -14.17 -12.22 -25.73
CA LYS A 42 -13.88 -11.19 -24.74
C LYS A 42 -12.49 -10.67 -25.07
N GLU A 43 -12.43 -9.61 -25.86
CA GLU A 43 -11.26 -8.76 -25.91
C GLU A 43 -10.91 -8.46 -24.46
N LYS A 44 -9.77 -9.00 -24.01
CA LYS A 44 -9.06 -8.38 -22.91
C LYS A 44 -8.81 -6.96 -23.40
N LYS A 45 -9.63 -6.00 -22.94
CA LYS A 45 -9.19 -4.61 -22.87
C LYS A 45 -7.92 -4.66 -22.05
N GLU A 46 -6.80 -4.60 -22.76
CA GLU A 46 -5.49 -4.41 -22.18
C GLU A 46 -5.53 -3.02 -21.55
N ASN A 47 -5.94 -2.99 -20.29
CA ASN A 47 -6.19 -1.76 -19.55
C ASN A 47 -4.83 -1.18 -19.19
N THR A 48 -4.19 -0.56 -20.17
CA THR A 48 -2.83 -0.05 -20.06
C THR A 48 -2.82 0.97 -18.94
N ARG A 49 -2.03 0.67 -17.90
CA ARG A 49 -1.95 1.50 -16.70
C ARG A 49 -1.50 2.91 -17.10
N LYS A 50 -2.22 3.94 -16.65
CA LYS A 50 -1.89 5.31 -17.01
C LYS A 50 -0.55 5.73 -16.39
N THR A 51 0.25 6.45 -17.16
CA THR A 51 1.41 7.19 -16.66
C THR A 51 0.92 8.45 -15.95
N ALA A 52 1.03 8.47 -14.63
CA ALA A 52 0.67 9.62 -13.83
C ALA A 52 1.69 10.75 -14.02
N ILE A 53 1.20 11.98 -14.06
CA ILE A 53 2.02 13.19 -13.95
C ILE A 53 2.17 13.48 -12.46
N VAL A 54 3.40 13.50 -11.97
CA VAL A 54 3.73 13.66 -10.55
C VAL A 54 4.51 14.96 -10.35
N ASN A 55 4.10 15.77 -9.38
CA ASN A 55 4.97 16.78 -8.79
C ASN A 55 4.78 16.72 -7.28
N ILE A 56 5.82 16.25 -6.58
CA ILE A 56 5.88 16.24 -5.12
C ILE A 56 7.10 17.03 -4.69
N GLU A 57 6.87 18.00 -3.81
CA GLU A 57 7.90 18.86 -3.25
C GLU A 57 7.75 18.89 -1.73
N ALA A 58 8.83 18.69 -1.00
CA ALA A 58 8.84 18.74 0.46
C ALA A 58 10.09 19.42 1.01
N ASP A 59 9.94 20.00 2.20
CA ASP A 59 11.02 20.47 3.05
C ASP A 59 11.01 19.63 4.32
N ILE A 60 12.09 18.88 4.52
CA ILE A 60 12.22 17.91 5.60
C ILE A 60 13.51 18.24 6.36
N SER A 61 13.38 18.76 7.58
CA SER A 61 14.51 19.22 8.38
C SER A 61 15.41 20.25 7.67
N GLY A 62 14.84 21.13 6.83
CA GLY A 62 15.57 22.12 6.04
C GLY A 62 16.15 21.58 4.73
N LYS A 63 15.99 20.29 4.43
CA LYS A 63 16.43 19.67 3.17
C LYS A 63 15.26 19.58 2.21
N LYS A 64 15.47 20.04 0.97
CA LYS A 64 14.49 19.87 -0.10
C LYS A 64 14.47 18.43 -0.58
N PHE A 65 13.26 17.91 -0.77
CA PHE A 65 12.96 16.65 -1.44
C PHE A 65 12.06 16.96 -2.64
N SER A 66 12.34 16.32 -3.77
CA SER A 66 11.47 16.36 -4.94
C SER A 66 11.31 14.97 -5.55
N LEU A 67 10.11 14.70 -6.06
CA LEU A 67 9.77 13.51 -6.83
C LEU A 67 8.85 13.97 -7.98
N THR A 68 9.38 13.90 -9.20
CA THR A 68 8.70 14.29 -10.45
C THR A 68 8.62 13.15 -11.48
N GLU A 69 9.46 12.13 -11.32
CA GLU A 69 9.43 10.90 -12.12
C GLU A 69 8.41 9.92 -11.54
N TYR A 70 7.74 9.17 -12.42
CA TYR A 70 6.78 8.14 -12.05
C TYR A 70 7.22 6.79 -12.60
N ASN A 71 7.41 5.81 -11.71
CA ASN A 71 7.61 4.41 -12.07
C ASN A 71 6.25 3.66 -12.01
N PRO A 72 5.65 3.31 -13.17
CA PRO A 72 4.36 2.60 -13.24
C PRO A 72 4.45 1.12 -12.89
N GLU A 73 5.62 0.55 -12.67
CA GLU A 73 5.79 -0.87 -12.28
C GLU A 73 5.77 -1.03 -10.76
N THR A 74 6.32 -0.04 -10.03
CA THR A 74 6.48 -0.10 -8.56
C THR A 74 5.53 0.80 -7.78
N SER A 75 4.92 1.82 -8.40
CA SER A 75 3.86 2.62 -7.79
C SER A 75 2.55 1.83 -7.62
N THR A 76 1.64 2.25 -6.75
CA THR A 76 0.26 1.74 -6.68
C THR A 76 -0.70 2.64 -7.44
N ASP A 77 -1.83 2.09 -7.87
CA ASP A 77 -2.93 2.93 -8.36
C ASP A 77 -3.48 3.77 -7.20
N VAL A 78 -4.24 4.81 -7.56
CA VAL A 78 -4.99 5.58 -6.58
C VAL A 78 -6.22 4.76 -6.17
N VAL A 79 -6.24 4.33 -4.92
CA VAL A 79 -7.33 3.53 -4.37
C VAL A 79 -8.34 4.45 -3.70
N PHE A 80 -9.59 4.41 -4.16
CA PHE A 80 -10.72 5.03 -3.48
C PHE A 80 -11.44 3.96 -2.64
N LEU A 81 -11.39 4.13 -1.33
CA LEU A 81 -12.03 3.30 -0.32
C LEU A 81 -13.31 3.98 0.19
N ASN A 82 -14.20 3.24 0.86
CA ASN A 82 -15.33 3.85 1.55
C ASN A 82 -14.80 4.76 2.68
N GLY A 83 -14.94 6.08 2.51
CA GLY A 83 -14.33 7.09 3.39
C GLY A 83 -12.80 7.10 3.40
N GLY A 84 -12.11 6.66 2.34
CA GLY A 84 -10.64 6.67 2.29
C GLY A 84 -10.01 6.86 0.91
N LEU A 85 -8.77 7.33 0.92
CA LEU A 85 -7.87 7.50 -0.22
C LEU A 85 -6.51 6.89 0.13
N GLN A 86 -5.98 6.05 -0.75
CA GLN A 86 -4.64 5.48 -0.59
C GLN A 86 -3.88 5.49 -1.91
N PHE A 87 -2.60 5.86 -1.86
CA PHE A 87 -1.65 5.60 -2.94
C PHE A 87 -0.20 5.57 -2.43
N ARG A 88 0.68 4.93 -3.21
CA ARG A 88 2.12 5.04 -3.08
C ARG A 88 2.74 5.31 -4.44
N ILE A 89 3.52 6.38 -4.54
CA ILE A 89 4.29 6.73 -5.74
C ILE A 89 5.76 6.38 -5.53
N HIS A 90 6.40 5.83 -6.55
CA HIS A 90 7.83 5.55 -6.63
C HIS A 90 8.45 6.24 -7.85
N ASP A 91 9.71 6.66 -7.73
CA ASP A 91 10.56 7.01 -8.89
C ASP A 91 11.57 5.89 -9.22
N TYR A 92 12.37 6.09 -10.27
CA TYR A 92 13.42 5.13 -10.68
C TYR A 92 14.68 5.19 -9.79
N GLN A 93 14.73 6.12 -8.83
CA GLN A 93 15.84 6.32 -7.89
C GLN A 93 15.50 5.77 -6.48
N ASN A 94 14.43 4.99 -6.35
CA ASN A 94 13.89 4.47 -5.09
C ASN A 94 13.41 5.53 -4.08
N LYS A 95 13.17 6.77 -4.49
CA LYS A 95 12.34 7.68 -3.68
C LYS A 95 10.91 7.15 -3.70
N SER A 96 10.18 7.32 -2.60
CA SER A 96 8.75 7.03 -2.61
C SER A 96 7.97 7.93 -1.66
N VAL A 97 6.68 8.09 -1.96
CA VAL A 97 5.74 8.82 -1.12
C VAL A 97 4.48 7.97 -0.98
N LEU A 98 4.16 7.57 0.25
CA LEU A 98 2.91 6.91 0.62
C LEU A 98 1.98 7.92 1.28
N VAL A 99 0.73 7.91 0.83
CA VAL A 99 -0.38 8.69 1.38
C VAL A 99 -1.52 7.73 1.69
N ASN A 100 -1.98 7.75 2.94
CA ASN A 100 -3.28 7.22 3.34
C ASN A 100 -4.06 8.38 4.01
N ILE A 101 -5.29 8.63 3.58
CA ILE A 101 -6.20 9.61 4.17
C ILE A 101 -7.54 8.90 4.39
N TYR A 102 -8.07 8.95 5.61
CA TYR A 102 -9.38 8.41 5.96
C TYR A 102 -10.23 9.52 6.57
N SER A 103 -11.43 9.73 6.04
CA SER A 103 -12.46 10.60 6.60
C SER A 103 -13.81 10.30 5.94
N PRO A 104 -14.92 10.23 6.70
CA PRO A 104 -16.26 10.09 6.12
C PRO A 104 -16.68 11.29 5.26
N GLU A 105 -16.01 12.46 5.41
CA GLU A 105 -16.34 13.70 4.69
C GLU A 105 -15.53 13.90 3.39
N MET A 106 -14.57 13.02 3.05
CA MET A 106 -13.55 13.37 2.02
C MET A 106 -14.07 13.52 0.59
N PHE A 107 -15.23 12.93 0.29
CA PHE A 107 -15.87 13.05 -1.03
C PHE A 107 -17.00 14.10 -1.05
N THR A 108 -17.31 14.72 0.10
CA THR A 108 -18.42 15.68 0.25
C THR A 108 -17.96 17.07 0.69
N LYS A 109 -16.72 17.21 1.18
CA LYS A 109 -16.16 18.46 1.70
C LYS A 109 -14.70 18.61 1.35
N LEU A 110 -14.38 19.67 0.62
CA LEU A 110 -13.03 20.11 0.31
C LEU A 110 -12.92 21.63 0.56
N PRO A 111 -11.79 22.14 1.08
CA PRO A 111 -10.63 21.38 1.54
C PRO A 111 -10.94 20.56 2.81
N LEU A 112 -10.34 19.37 2.92
CA LEU A 112 -10.43 18.50 4.10
C LEU A 112 -9.08 18.47 4.82
N THR A 113 -9.03 19.05 6.01
CA THR A 113 -7.84 19.02 6.88
C THR A 113 -7.94 17.90 7.92
N ILE A 114 -6.95 17.01 7.98
CA ILE A 114 -6.80 15.99 9.01
C ILE A 114 -5.56 16.27 9.86
N THR A 115 -5.75 16.41 11.17
CA THR A 115 -4.69 16.61 12.16
C THR A 115 -4.29 15.35 12.93
N ARG A 116 -5.10 14.28 12.82
CA ARG A 116 -4.89 13.00 13.51
C ARG A 116 -3.97 12.10 12.68
N GLN A 117 -2.69 12.06 13.02
CA GLN A 117 -1.72 11.18 12.34
C GLN A 117 -1.75 9.75 12.94
N SER A 118 -1.99 8.73 12.11
CA SER A 118 -2.19 7.33 12.53
C SER A 118 -1.04 6.77 13.37
N LEU A 119 0.19 7.25 13.19
CA LEU A 119 1.37 6.78 13.93
C LEU A 119 1.46 7.36 15.36
N ALA A 120 0.85 8.51 15.60
CA ALA A 120 0.81 9.17 16.91
C ALA A 120 -0.39 8.73 17.77
N LEU A 121 -1.42 8.14 17.16
CA LEU A 121 -2.56 7.58 17.89
C LEU A 121 -2.19 6.31 18.67
N PRO A 122 -2.76 6.11 19.88
CA PRO A 122 -2.69 4.80 20.56
C PRO A 122 -3.28 3.69 19.67
N PRO A 123 -2.76 2.44 19.69
CA PRO A 123 -3.17 1.40 18.75
C PRO A 123 -4.68 1.13 18.67
N LYS A 124 -5.38 1.20 19.81
CA LYS A 124 -6.84 1.05 19.87
C LYS A 124 -7.56 2.20 19.16
N GLU A 125 -7.11 3.43 19.33
CA GLU A 125 -7.69 4.59 18.67
C GLU A 125 -7.35 4.61 17.17
N ALA A 126 -6.12 4.25 16.79
CA ALA A 126 -5.71 4.10 15.40
C ALA A 126 -6.58 3.07 14.65
N ALA A 127 -6.99 1.98 15.30
CA ALA A 127 -7.86 0.97 14.71
C ALA A 127 -9.33 1.43 14.55
N THR A 128 -9.81 2.34 15.41
CA THR A 128 -11.22 2.79 15.41
C THR A 128 -11.44 4.18 14.82
N SER A 129 -10.40 4.97 14.60
CA SER A 129 -10.53 6.36 14.14
C SER A 129 -10.99 6.40 12.68
N LYS A 130 -12.20 6.94 12.47
CA LYS A 130 -12.75 7.20 11.13
C LYS A 130 -12.09 8.38 10.42
N THR A 131 -11.36 9.23 11.16
CA THR A 131 -10.67 10.41 10.63
C THR A 131 -9.20 10.37 11.03
N GLN A 132 -8.32 10.04 10.09
CA GLN A 132 -6.87 9.94 10.32
C GLN A 132 -6.08 9.95 9.01
N SER A 133 -4.79 10.34 9.08
CA SER A 133 -3.88 10.32 7.94
C SER A 133 -2.55 9.64 8.27
N ARG A 134 -1.89 9.10 7.24
CA ARG A 134 -0.49 8.69 7.27
C ARG A 134 0.20 9.20 6.01
N LEU A 135 1.25 9.99 6.21
CA LEU A 135 2.15 10.44 5.16
C LEU A 135 3.55 9.91 5.47
N GLU A 136 4.17 9.24 4.51
CA GLU A 136 5.50 8.65 4.64
C GLU A 136 6.32 8.92 3.37
N ILE A 137 7.50 9.48 3.53
CA ILE A 137 8.44 9.81 2.45
C ILE A 137 9.72 9.01 2.65
N LEU A 138 10.05 8.16 1.68
CA LEU A 138 11.31 7.43 1.60
C LEU A 138 12.36 8.30 0.92
N ILE A 139 13.43 8.63 1.65
CA ILE A 139 14.64 9.22 1.10
C ILE A 139 15.69 8.10 0.94
N PRO A 140 16.18 7.81 -0.28
CA PRO A 140 17.27 6.86 -0.47
C PRO A 140 18.51 7.30 0.30
N SER A 141 19.12 6.40 1.08
CA SER A 141 20.46 6.65 1.64
C SER A 141 21.55 6.16 0.69
N ARG A 142 22.80 6.49 1.00
CA ARG A 142 23.98 6.00 0.28
C ARG A 142 24.24 4.50 0.46
N GLN A 143 23.51 3.82 1.36
CA GLN A 143 23.62 2.37 1.59
C GLN A 143 22.36 1.68 1.04
N HIS A 144 22.55 0.73 0.11
CA HIS A 144 21.48 0.10 -0.69
C HIS A 144 20.35 -0.60 0.09
N PHE A 145 20.49 -0.79 1.41
CA PHE A 145 19.50 -1.48 2.25
C PHE A 145 18.94 -0.62 3.40
N GLN A 146 19.30 0.68 3.48
CA GLN A 146 18.77 1.59 4.48
C GLN A 146 18.03 2.75 3.78
N GLY A 147 16.72 2.59 3.63
CA GLY A 147 15.84 3.70 3.26
C GLY A 147 15.56 4.59 4.47
N ASP A 148 15.78 5.90 4.34
CA ASP A 148 15.48 6.85 5.41
C ASP A 148 14.01 7.29 5.31
N ASN A 149 13.12 6.48 5.87
CA ASN A 149 11.68 6.74 5.92
C ASN A 149 11.35 7.85 6.93
N LYS A 150 10.81 8.96 6.43
CA LYS A 150 10.34 10.11 7.19
C LYS A 150 8.82 10.09 7.23
N ILE A 151 8.23 9.98 8.42
CA ILE A 151 6.79 9.82 8.60
C ILE A 151 6.25 11.06 9.33
N LEU A 152 5.20 11.68 8.81
CA LEU A 152 4.51 12.78 9.50
C LEU A 152 3.87 12.24 10.80
N TYR A 153 4.20 12.87 11.93
CA TYR A 153 3.83 12.39 13.27
C TYR A 153 2.94 13.40 14.00
N GLU A 154 3.23 14.69 13.88
CA GLU A 154 2.39 15.80 14.36
C GLU A 154 2.07 16.75 13.20
N GLY A 155 0.94 17.45 13.27
CA GLY A 155 0.51 18.43 12.27
C GLY A 155 -0.63 17.95 11.37
N SER A 156 -0.78 18.56 10.20
CA SER A 156 -1.93 18.37 9.31
C SER A 156 -1.57 17.84 7.93
N VAL A 157 -2.51 17.07 7.38
CA VAL A 157 -2.61 16.74 5.95
C VAL A 157 -3.91 17.35 5.44
N THR A 158 -3.83 18.25 4.46
CA THR A 158 -4.99 18.90 3.83
C THR A 158 -5.15 18.37 2.42
N LEU A 159 -6.30 17.75 2.14
CA LEU A 159 -6.74 17.42 0.80
C LEU A 159 -7.48 18.63 0.23
N GLU A 160 -6.83 19.37 -0.67
CA GLU A 160 -7.36 20.61 -1.28
C GLU A 160 -8.27 20.29 -2.46
N GLU A 161 -7.83 19.38 -3.34
CA GLU A 161 -8.56 18.95 -4.53
C GLU A 161 -8.56 17.43 -4.63
N LEU A 162 -9.72 16.85 -4.94
CA LEU A 162 -9.89 15.44 -5.24
C LEU A 162 -10.86 15.28 -6.41
N SER A 163 -10.38 14.70 -7.51
CA SER A 163 -11.19 14.30 -8.65
C SER A 163 -10.70 12.96 -9.20
N THR A 164 -11.34 12.46 -10.27
CA THR A 164 -10.91 11.25 -11.00
C THR A 164 -9.67 11.47 -11.88
N THR A 165 -9.13 12.69 -11.94
CA THR A 165 -7.99 13.05 -12.80
C THR A 165 -6.91 13.87 -12.11
N LYS A 166 -7.20 14.45 -10.94
CA LYS A 166 -6.30 15.33 -10.18
C LYS A 166 -6.48 15.13 -8.67
N ILE A 167 -5.36 15.05 -7.96
CA ILE A 167 -5.28 15.12 -6.49
C ILE A 167 -4.29 16.23 -6.12
N LEU A 168 -4.68 17.05 -5.16
CA LEU A 168 -3.80 18.04 -4.54
C LEU A 168 -3.87 17.88 -3.02
N ILE A 169 -2.72 17.60 -2.41
CA ILE A 169 -2.55 17.49 -0.97
C ILE A 169 -1.43 18.42 -0.50
N ASN A 170 -1.68 19.17 0.56
CA ASN A 170 -0.68 19.90 1.32
C ASN A 170 -0.45 19.21 2.67
N PHE A 171 0.75 19.37 3.25
CA PHE A 171 1.02 18.93 4.60
C PHE A 171 2.00 19.88 5.31
N ASP A 172 1.84 20.02 6.62
CA ASP A 172 2.73 20.81 7.49
C ASP A 172 2.71 20.22 8.91
N GLY A 173 3.82 20.32 9.62
CA GLY A 173 3.99 19.78 10.96
C GLY A 173 5.39 19.25 11.24
N LYS A 174 5.44 18.12 11.95
CA LYS A 174 6.69 17.48 12.37
C LYS A 174 6.70 16.00 12.03
N GLY A 175 7.80 15.54 11.44
CA GLY A 175 8.05 14.15 11.14
C GLY A 175 8.96 13.45 12.15
N ILE A 176 8.96 12.13 12.07
CA ILE A 176 9.87 11.23 12.78
C ILE A 176 10.57 10.30 11.79
N ALA A 177 11.79 9.85 12.11
CA ALA A 177 12.45 8.79 11.37
C ALA A 177 11.88 7.43 11.77
N HIS A 178 11.69 6.54 10.80
CA HIS A 178 11.22 5.18 11.06
C HIS A 178 12.17 4.43 12.03
N GLY A 179 11.60 3.71 13.00
CA GLY A 179 12.38 2.97 14.00
C GLY A 179 13.00 3.82 15.13
N ALA A 180 12.72 5.12 15.21
CA ALA A 180 13.17 5.97 16.33
C ALA A 180 12.66 5.43 17.68
N ARG A 181 13.60 4.98 18.54
CA ARG A 181 13.30 4.24 19.79
C ARG A 181 12.51 5.02 20.84
N LYS A 182 12.49 6.35 20.74
CA LYS A 182 11.66 7.24 21.57
C LYS A 182 10.84 8.11 20.62
N LYS A 183 9.52 7.92 20.63
CA LYS A 183 8.60 8.41 19.59
C LYS A 183 8.46 9.95 19.47
N THR A 184 9.09 10.72 20.35
CA THR A 184 8.87 12.18 20.46
C THR A 184 10.13 13.01 20.68
N GLU A 185 11.28 12.43 21.05
CA GLU A 185 12.45 13.23 21.47
C GLU A 185 13.21 13.91 20.32
N ASN A 186 13.02 13.46 19.07
CA ASN A 186 13.70 14.01 17.89
C ASN A 186 12.73 14.21 16.71
N LEU A 187 11.69 15.01 16.92
CA LEU A 187 10.79 15.44 15.86
C LEU A 187 11.44 16.57 15.04
N PHE A 188 11.41 16.47 13.71
CA PHE A 188 11.93 17.48 12.79
C PHE A 188 10.81 18.16 12.00
N PRO A 189 10.93 19.44 11.60
CA PRO A 189 9.92 20.10 10.77
C PRO A 189 9.78 19.40 9.42
N MET A 190 8.53 19.24 8.96
CA MET A 190 8.20 18.53 7.72
C MET A 190 6.97 19.16 7.08
N LYS A 191 7.14 19.76 5.90
CA LYS A 191 6.06 20.37 5.12
C LYS A 191 6.21 20.14 3.63
N GLY A 192 5.13 20.22 2.86
CA GLY A 192 5.20 20.02 1.43
C GLY A 192 3.85 19.94 0.73
N ARG A 193 3.93 19.62 -0.56
CA ARG A 193 2.83 19.56 -1.51
C ARG A 193 2.96 18.31 -2.38
N ILE A 194 1.85 17.64 -2.62
CA ILE A 194 1.72 16.47 -3.50
C ILE A 194 0.66 16.83 -4.54
N LYS A 195 1.07 16.87 -5.81
CA LYS A 195 0.20 17.01 -6.97
C LYS A 195 0.32 15.74 -7.80
N LEU A 196 -0.83 15.10 -8.06
CA LEU A 196 -0.92 13.90 -8.89
C LEU A 196 -1.99 14.12 -9.95
N GLU A 197 -1.66 13.90 -11.22
CA GLU A 197 -2.56 14.07 -12.37
C GLU A 197 -2.48 12.85 -13.31
N ASN A 198 -3.52 12.61 -14.11
CA ASN A 198 -3.57 11.51 -15.10
C ASN A 198 -3.28 10.10 -14.54
N PHE A 199 -3.71 9.81 -13.32
CA PHE A 199 -3.46 8.52 -12.66
C PHE A 199 -4.53 7.46 -12.96
N SER A 200 -4.15 6.19 -12.82
CA SER A 200 -5.09 5.05 -12.74
C SER A 200 -5.80 5.03 -11.38
N ILE A 201 -7.07 4.64 -11.38
CA ILE A 201 -7.91 4.53 -10.18
C ILE A 201 -8.38 3.09 -10.00
N TYR A 202 -8.27 2.60 -8.78
CA TYR A 202 -8.95 1.40 -8.31
C TYR A 202 -10.02 1.79 -7.29
N ASP A 203 -11.29 1.77 -7.72
CA ASP A 203 -12.42 2.19 -6.87
C ASP A 203 -13.06 0.96 -6.21
N THR A 204 -13.08 0.92 -4.88
CA THR A 204 -13.72 -0.14 -4.09
C THR A 204 -14.97 0.33 -3.37
N ARG A 205 -15.42 1.58 -3.58
CA ARG A 205 -16.60 2.15 -2.90
C ARG A 205 -17.92 1.48 -3.28
N MET A 206 -17.93 0.76 -4.40
CA MET A 206 -19.09 0.04 -4.94
C MET A 206 -19.03 -1.49 -4.76
N LYS A 207 -18.18 -2.00 -3.85
CA LYS A 207 -18.14 -3.43 -3.49
C LYS A 207 -18.90 -3.65 -2.19
N GLU A 208 -20.22 -3.64 -2.29
CA GLU A 208 -21.18 -4.16 -1.30
C GLU A 208 -21.99 -5.29 -1.94
#